data_AF-H6QC34-F1
#
_entry.id   AF-H6QC34-F1
#
_cell.length_a   1.000
_cell.length_b   1.000
_cell.length_c   1.000
_cell.angle_alpha   90.00
_cell.angle_beta   90.00
_cell.angle_gamma   90.00
#
_symmetry.space_group_name_H-M   'P 1'
#
loop_
_entity.id
_entity.type
_entity.pdbx_description
1 polymer ?
#
loop_
_entity_poly.entity_id
_entity_poly.type
_entity_poly.pdbx_seq_one_letter_code
_entity_poly.pdbx_strand_id
1 'polypeptide(L)'
;MATSLAIYLHLKTARAVLVDRSPDRKGAWLVRGYAKAAQSPEEAKAMGAEYAVIDALPYEVPGADRYVLVIEPRHKPPQLKNIFVVVNKAGRVLAQPFAKNAIPFDDSVHWAMSTGHPPIAVRNVKSWKRLRDVVKWVAESL
;
A
#
# COMPACT_ATOMS: atom_id res chain seq x y z
N MET A 1 -0.14 -1.32 3.01
CA MET A 1 -0.39 -0.26 2.01
C MET A 1 -0.09 -0.76 0.62
N ALA A 2 1.15 -1.21 0.34
CA ALA A 2 1.55 -1.75 -0.95
C ALA A 2 0.63 -2.88 -1.46
N THR A 3 0.37 -3.90 -0.63
CA THR A 3 -0.57 -5.00 -0.97
C THR A 3 -1.96 -4.49 -1.35
N SER A 4 -2.55 -3.61 -0.54
CA SER A 4 -3.86 -3.01 -0.82
C SER A 4 -3.87 -2.19 -2.12
N LEU A 5 -2.80 -1.44 -2.40
CA LEU A 5 -2.66 -0.64 -3.62
C LEU A 5 -2.51 -1.53 -4.86
N ALA A 6 -1.67 -2.55 -4.80
CA ALA A 6 -1.47 -3.51 -5.88
C ALA A 6 -2.80 -4.21 -6.24
N ILE A 7 -3.55 -4.67 -5.24
CA ILE A 7 -4.87 -5.27 -5.44
C ILE A 7 -5.84 -4.26 -6.06
N TYR A 8 -5.92 -3.04 -5.53
CA TYR A 8 -6.84 -2.03 -6.04
C TYR A 8 -6.55 -1.69 -7.51
N LEU A 9 -5.28 -1.45 -7.86
CA LEU A 9 -4.88 -1.18 -9.24
C LEU A 9 -5.12 -2.39 -10.14
N HIS A 10 -4.86 -3.60 -9.65
CA HIS A 10 -5.09 -4.83 -10.42
C HIS A 10 -6.58 -5.02 -10.72
N LEU A 11 -7.46 -4.78 -9.75
CA LEU A 11 -8.90 -4.83 -9.98
C LEU A 11 -9.39 -3.74 -10.94
N LYS A 12 -8.69 -2.59 -11.01
CA LYS A 12 -9.03 -1.49 -11.91
C LYS A 12 -8.54 -1.73 -13.35
N THR A 13 -7.38 -2.35 -13.54
CA THR A 13 -6.71 -2.39 -14.86
C THR A 13 -6.36 -3.79 -15.36
N ALA A 14 -6.47 -4.84 -14.53
CA ALA A 14 -5.93 -6.18 -14.74
C ALA A 14 -4.41 -6.25 -15.00
N ARG A 15 -3.71 -5.11 -14.91
CA ARG A 15 -2.31 -4.94 -15.33
C ARG A 15 -1.42 -4.36 -14.23
N ALA A 16 -1.83 -4.46 -12.98
CA ALA A 16 -0.97 -4.13 -11.85
C ALA A 16 -0.33 -5.39 -11.26
N VAL A 17 0.92 -5.27 -10.81
CA VAL A 17 1.67 -6.34 -10.12
C VAL A 17 2.32 -5.81 -8.85
N LEU A 18 2.44 -6.67 -7.84
CA LEU A 18 3.23 -6.40 -6.64
C LEU A 18 4.66 -6.92 -6.84
N VAL A 19 5.66 -6.10 -6.56
CA VAL A 19 7.06 -6.51 -6.39
C VAL A 19 7.37 -6.40 -4.90
N ASP A 20 7.41 -7.55 -4.21
CA ASP A 20 7.63 -7.58 -2.77
C ASP A 20 9.12 -7.79 -2.44
N ARG A 21 9.79 -6.70 -2.03
CA ARG A 21 11.19 -6.70 -1.59
C ARG A 21 11.33 -6.76 -0.07
N SER A 22 10.23 -7.01 0.67
CA SER A 22 10.34 -7.24 2.10
C SER A 22 11.09 -8.54 2.39
N PRO A 23 11.87 -8.62 3.49
CA PRO A 23 12.64 -9.82 3.83
C PRO A 23 11.78 -11.08 4.01
N ASP A 24 10.55 -10.92 4.51
CA ASP A 24 9.62 -12.04 4.77
C ASP A 24 8.72 -12.36 3.57
N ARG A 25 8.74 -11.53 2.52
CA ARG A 25 7.88 -11.61 1.33
C ARG A 25 6.40 -11.84 1.65
N LYS A 26 5.95 -11.29 2.79
CA LYS A 26 4.58 -11.48 3.29
C LYS A 26 3.55 -10.83 2.37
N GLY A 27 3.92 -9.73 1.70
CA GLY A 27 3.06 -9.05 0.74
C GLY A 27 2.71 -9.93 -0.46
N ALA A 28 3.68 -10.63 -1.04
CA ALA A 28 3.49 -11.55 -2.16
C ALA A 28 2.52 -12.68 -1.80
N TRP A 29 2.60 -13.20 -0.58
CA TRP A 29 1.64 -14.18 -0.08
C TRP A 29 0.23 -13.59 0.10
N LEU A 30 0.12 -12.41 0.70
CA LEU A 30 -1.16 -11.73 0.95
C LEU A 30 -1.94 -11.37 -0.33
N VAL A 31 -1.26 -11.10 -1.44
CA VAL A 31 -1.94 -10.75 -2.70
C VAL A 31 -2.37 -11.97 -3.52
N ARG A 32 -2.00 -13.19 -3.12
CA ARG A 32 -2.34 -14.42 -3.84
C ARG A 32 -3.85 -14.56 -4.00
N GLY A 33 -4.31 -14.73 -5.24
CA GLY A 33 -5.73 -14.81 -5.57
C GLY A 33 -6.42 -13.45 -5.75
N TYR A 34 -5.73 -12.34 -5.53
CA TYR A 34 -6.26 -10.98 -5.69
C TYR A 34 -5.49 -10.14 -6.72
N ALA A 35 -4.18 -10.33 -6.82
CA ALA A 35 -3.32 -9.68 -7.81
C ALA A 35 -2.15 -10.59 -8.19
N LYS A 36 -1.43 -10.21 -9.25
CA LYS A 36 -0.19 -10.85 -9.66
C LYS A 36 0.99 -10.31 -8.85
N ALA A 37 2.00 -11.15 -8.63
CA ALA A 37 3.26 -10.77 -8.01
C ALA A 37 4.42 -11.07 -8.98
N ALA A 38 5.49 -10.28 -8.90
CA ALA A 38 6.73 -10.44 -9.64
C ALA A 38 7.93 -10.33 -8.67
N GLN A 39 9.06 -10.93 -9.01
CA GLN A 39 10.30 -10.85 -8.26
C GLN A 39 11.06 -9.54 -8.51
N SER A 40 10.85 -8.90 -9.67
CA SER A 40 11.53 -7.65 -10.01
C SER A 40 10.69 -6.73 -10.91
N PRO A 41 11.06 -5.44 -11.03
CA PRO A 41 10.45 -4.51 -11.99
C PRO A 41 10.60 -4.96 -13.45
N GLU A 42 11.69 -5.63 -13.79
CA GLU A 42 11.94 -6.16 -15.14
C GLU A 42 10.98 -7.30 -15.46
N GLU A 43 10.75 -8.21 -14.50
CA GLU A 43 9.74 -9.26 -14.64
C GLU A 43 8.34 -8.66 -14.72
N ALA A 44 8.02 -7.66 -13.88
CA ALA A 44 6.75 -6.94 -13.95
C ALA A 44 6.51 -6.37 -15.36
N LYS A 45 7.53 -5.77 -15.97
CA LYS A 45 7.47 -5.26 -17.35
C LYS A 45 7.27 -6.38 -18.37
N ALA A 46 7.99 -7.49 -18.25
CA ALA A 46 7.83 -8.66 -19.12
C ALA A 46 6.42 -9.27 -19.05
N MET A 47 5.76 -9.17 -17.89
CA MET A 47 4.36 -9.57 -17.69
C MET A 47 3.34 -8.60 -18.30
N GLY A 48 3.80 -7.50 -18.93
CA GLY A 48 2.93 -6.47 -19.52
C GLY A 48 2.26 -5.56 -18.48
N ALA A 49 2.84 -5.46 -17.27
CA ALA A 49 2.28 -4.62 -16.21
C ALA A 49 2.28 -3.14 -16.64
N GLU A 50 1.15 -2.48 -16.39
CA GLU A 50 1.02 -1.03 -16.46
C GLU A 50 1.52 -0.38 -15.17
N TYR A 51 1.29 -1.04 -14.03
CA TYR A 51 1.73 -0.59 -12.72
C TYR A 51 2.54 -1.69 -12.01
N ALA A 52 3.73 -1.33 -11.52
CA ALA A 52 4.50 -2.15 -10.60
C ALA A 52 4.52 -1.45 -9.23
N VAL A 53 3.82 -2.03 -8.24
CA VAL A 53 3.86 -1.54 -6.86
C VAL A 53 5.01 -2.24 -6.15
N ILE A 54 6.05 -1.49 -5.80
CA ILE A 54 7.23 -2.05 -5.12
C ILE A 54 7.09 -1.83 -3.61
N ASP A 55 7.00 -2.93 -2.84
CA ASP A 55 7.04 -2.89 -1.38
C ASP A 55 8.50 -3.06 -0.93
N ALA A 56 9.10 -2.00 -0.40
CA ALA A 56 10.51 -1.97 -0.04
C ALA A 56 10.73 -1.32 1.33
N LEU A 57 11.85 -1.67 1.95
CA LEU A 57 12.27 -1.09 3.22
C LEU A 57 12.65 0.39 3.04
N PRO A 58 12.51 1.23 4.08
CA PRO A 58 12.72 2.68 3.97
C PRO A 58 14.16 3.08 3.62
N TYR A 59 15.14 2.18 3.77
CA TYR A 59 16.54 2.39 3.41
C TYR A 59 16.93 1.75 2.07
N GLU A 60 16.02 1.00 1.43
CA GLU A 60 16.21 0.40 0.11
C GLU A 60 15.22 1.04 -0.86
N VAL A 61 15.42 2.32 -1.17
CA VAL A 61 14.50 3.09 -2.02
C VAL A 61 14.81 2.82 -3.50
N PRO A 62 14.05 1.95 -4.20
CA PRO A 62 14.27 1.71 -5.62
C PRO A 62 13.88 2.96 -6.43
N GLY A 63 14.44 3.10 -7.63
CA GLY A 63 13.93 4.08 -8.60
C GLY A 63 12.47 3.81 -8.93
N ALA A 64 11.62 4.83 -8.84
CA ALA A 64 10.20 4.76 -9.16
C ALA A 64 9.70 6.10 -9.73
N ASP A 65 8.63 6.05 -10.54
CA ASP A 65 7.97 7.24 -11.09
C ASP A 65 7.29 8.07 -9.99
N ARG A 66 6.79 7.37 -8.95
CA ARG A 66 6.07 7.94 -7.81
C ARG A 66 6.48 7.21 -6.53
N TYR A 67 6.61 7.96 -5.44
CA TYR A 67 6.87 7.39 -4.12
C TYR A 67 5.65 7.54 -3.22
N VAL A 68 5.29 6.46 -2.53
CA VAL A 68 4.26 6.47 -1.48
C VAL A 68 4.95 6.23 -0.15
N LEU A 69 5.09 7.29 0.66
CA LEU A 69 5.73 7.19 1.97
C LEU A 69 4.69 6.96 3.05
N VAL A 70 4.78 5.81 3.73
CA VAL A 70 3.89 5.47 4.84
C VAL A 70 4.58 5.78 6.16
N ILE A 71 4.04 6.75 6.92
CA ILE A 71 4.61 7.19 8.20
C ILE A 71 3.64 6.97 9.35
N GLU A 72 4.16 6.76 10.56
CA GLU A 72 3.35 6.89 11.78
C GLU A 72 3.32 8.34 12.26
N PRO A 73 2.30 8.78 13.04
CA PRO A 73 2.09 10.19 13.37
C PRO A 73 3.20 10.87 14.16
N ARG A 74 4.13 10.09 14.71
CA ARG A 74 5.30 10.59 15.46
C ARG A 74 6.39 11.13 14.55
N HIS A 75 6.31 10.86 13.25
CA HIS A 75 7.31 11.28 12.28
C HIS A 75 6.81 12.50 11.50
N LYS A 76 7.66 13.52 11.34
CA LYS A 76 7.39 14.61 10.41
C LYS A 76 7.58 14.10 8.97
N PRO A 77 6.64 14.34 8.05
CA PRO A 77 6.85 13.97 6.67
C PRO A 77 8.04 14.74 6.08
N PRO A 78 8.94 14.07 5.35
CA PRO A 78 9.99 14.77 4.63
C PRO A 78 9.36 15.65 3.53
N GLN A 79 9.92 16.84 3.34
CA GLN A 79 9.50 17.75 2.26
C GLN A 79 10.22 17.36 0.96
N LEU A 80 9.77 16.27 0.34
CA LEU A 80 10.32 15.80 -0.92
C LEU A 80 9.31 16.02 -2.05
N LYS A 81 9.80 16.47 -3.20
CA LYS A 81 8.99 16.56 -4.43
C LYS A 81 8.67 15.14 -4.91
N ASN A 82 7.46 14.93 -5.45
CA ASN A 82 6.98 13.64 -5.99
C ASN A 82 6.72 12.51 -4.97
N ILE A 83 6.45 12.85 -3.71
CA ILE A 83 6.06 11.88 -2.67
C ILE A 83 4.61 12.08 -2.25
N PHE A 84 3.83 11.00 -2.30
CA PHE A 84 2.53 10.92 -1.65
C PHE A 84 2.72 10.38 -0.23
N VAL A 85 2.39 11.17 0.78
CA VAL A 85 2.50 10.73 2.18
C VAL A 85 1.19 10.07 2.62
N VAL A 86 1.27 8.92 3.28
CA VAL A 86 0.17 8.26 3.98
C VAL A 86 0.50 8.19 5.47
N VAL A 87 -0.39 8.67 6.32
CA VAL A 87 -0.20 8.59 7.78
C VAL A 87 -0.89 7.34 8.31
N ASN A 88 -0.14 6.28 8.59
CA ASN A 88 -0.67 5.02 9.12
C ASN A 88 -0.77 5.05 10.65
N LYS A 89 -1.65 4.22 11.21
CA LYS A 89 -1.89 4.11 12.66
C LYS A 89 -2.20 5.45 13.34
N ALA A 90 -2.95 6.31 12.66
CA ALA A 90 -3.35 7.60 13.22
C ALA A 90 -4.23 7.41 14.46
N GLY A 91 -3.87 8.08 15.56
CA GLY A 91 -4.74 8.19 16.74
C GLY A 91 -5.92 9.12 16.47
N ARG A 92 -6.99 9.02 17.27
CA ARG A 92 -8.22 9.83 17.12
C ARG A 92 -7.97 11.35 17.08
N VAL A 93 -6.92 11.82 17.75
CA VAL A 93 -6.60 13.26 17.92
C VAL A 93 -5.74 13.83 16.78
N LEU A 94 -5.02 12.99 16.03
CA LEU A 94 -4.02 13.41 15.04
C LEU A 94 -4.59 13.61 13.63
N ALA A 95 -5.91 13.58 13.49
CA ALA A 95 -6.59 13.67 12.20
C ALA A 95 -6.53 15.07 11.57
N GLN A 96 -6.08 16.14 12.22
CA GLN A 96 -6.46 17.50 11.81
C GLN A 96 -5.54 18.24 10.79
N PRO A 97 -4.30 17.81 10.48
CA PRO A 97 -3.64 18.25 9.22
C PRO A 97 -3.52 17.15 8.15
N PHE A 98 -3.58 15.86 8.51
CA PHE A 98 -3.47 14.72 7.60
C PHE A 98 -4.80 13.95 7.45
N ALA A 99 -5.93 14.63 7.70
CA ALA A 99 -7.26 14.04 7.76
C ALA A 99 -7.63 13.20 6.55
N LYS A 100 -7.08 13.54 5.38
CA LYS A 100 -7.45 12.92 4.10
C LYS A 100 -6.58 11.71 3.74
N ASN A 101 -5.32 11.67 4.17
CA ASN A 101 -4.33 10.61 3.88
C ASN A 101 -4.01 9.73 5.10
N ALA A 102 -4.70 9.91 6.22
CA ALA A 102 -4.51 9.11 7.42
C ALA A 102 -5.35 7.82 7.45
N ILE A 103 -4.74 6.69 7.79
CA ILE A 103 -5.38 5.43 8.13
C ILE A 103 -5.33 5.28 9.65
N PRO A 104 -6.48 5.12 10.36
CA PRO A 104 -6.49 5.01 11.80
C PRO A 104 -5.79 3.72 12.26
N PHE A 105 -5.35 3.69 13.52
CA PHE A 105 -4.98 2.42 14.14
C PHE A 105 -6.20 1.50 14.22
N ASP A 106 -6.05 0.27 13.74
CA ASP A 106 -7.10 -0.73 13.67
C ASP A 106 -6.50 -2.12 13.88
N ASP A 107 -6.84 -2.74 15.01
CA ASP A 107 -6.41 -4.07 15.41
C ASP A 107 -6.89 -5.16 14.43
N SER A 108 -8.04 -4.96 13.80
CA SER A 108 -8.60 -5.90 12.81
C SER A 108 -7.76 -5.97 11.52
N VAL A 109 -6.98 -4.94 11.20
CA VAL A 109 -6.01 -4.97 10.09
C VAL A 109 -4.89 -5.97 10.40
N HIS A 110 -4.37 -5.94 11.62
CA HIS A 110 -3.32 -6.88 12.04
C HIS A 110 -3.85 -8.31 12.01
N TRP A 111 -5.05 -8.54 12.54
CA TRP A 111 -5.73 -9.84 12.50
C TRP A 111 -5.96 -10.34 11.06
N ALA A 112 -6.42 -9.48 10.14
CA ALA A 112 -6.60 -9.86 8.75
C ALA A 112 -5.27 -10.31 8.12
N MET A 113 -4.20 -9.55 8.35
CA MET A 113 -2.87 -9.87 7.82
C MET A 113 -2.25 -11.12 8.47
N SER A 114 -2.56 -11.45 9.72
CA SER A 114 -2.05 -12.66 10.37
C SER A 114 -2.79 -13.91 9.92
N THR A 115 -4.07 -13.78 9.56
CA THR A 115 -4.90 -14.86 9.01
C THR A 115 -4.74 -15.05 7.50
N GLY A 116 -3.99 -14.18 6.83
CA GLY A 116 -3.67 -14.29 5.41
C GLY A 116 -4.60 -13.60 4.46
N HIS A 117 -5.38 -12.67 4.97
CA HIS A 117 -6.25 -11.86 4.15
C HIS A 117 -5.69 -10.45 3.98
N PRO A 118 -5.57 -9.95 2.73
CA PRO A 118 -5.17 -8.57 2.52
C PRO A 118 -6.26 -7.64 3.07
N PRO A 119 -5.91 -6.58 3.84
CA PRO A 119 -6.90 -5.76 4.54
C PRO A 119 -7.98 -5.14 3.63
N ILE A 120 -7.66 -4.86 2.36
CA ILE A 120 -8.63 -4.32 1.40
C ILE A 120 -9.70 -5.35 0.95
N ALA A 121 -9.44 -6.64 1.11
CA ALA A 121 -10.36 -7.72 0.75
C ALA A 121 -11.28 -8.15 1.92
N VAL A 122 -11.05 -7.65 3.14
CA VAL A 122 -11.80 -8.04 4.34
C VAL A 122 -12.76 -6.94 4.74
N ARG A 123 -14.06 -7.13 4.46
CA ARG A 123 -15.11 -6.15 4.80
C ARG A 123 -15.25 -5.89 6.31
N ASN A 124 -14.89 -6.85 7.15
CA ASN A 124 -14.95 -6.75 8.62
C ASN A 124 -13.81 -5.96 9.24
N VAL A 125 -12.84 -5.49 8.45
CA VAL A 125 -11.85 -4.54 8.93
C VAL A 125 -12.57 -3.23 9.30
N LYS A 126 -12.48 -2.78 10.55
CA LYS A 126 -13.25 -1.64 11.08
C LYS A 126 -13.00 -0.37 10.26
N SER A 127 -11.75 -0.18 9.85
CA SER A 127 -11.27 0.93 9.04
C SER A 127 -11.32 0.66 7.53
N TRP A 128 -11.96 -0.41 7.07
CA TRP A 128 -11.93 -0.86 5.66
C TRP A 128 -12.26 0.25 4.67
N LYS A 129 -13.37 0.98 4.90
CA LYS A 129 -13.80 2.09 4.03
C LYS A 129 -12.69 3.14 3.93
N ARG A 130 -12.10 3.48 5.07
CA ARG A 130 -11.06 4.50 5.15
C ARG A 130 -9.77 4.06 4.46
N LEU A 131 -9.34 2.81 4.67
CA LEU A 131 -8.23 2.21 3.94
C LEU A 131 -8.47 2.28 2.42
N ARG A 132 -9.66 1.87 1.97
CA ARG A 132 -10.03 1.89 0.55
C ARG A 132 -10.01 3.31 -0.02
N ASP A 133 -10.53 4.29 0.70
CA ASP A 133 -10.54 5.70 0.26
C ASP A 133 -9.11 6.24 0.10
N VAL A 134 -8.22 5.95 1.05
CA VAL A 134 -6.79 6.34 0.95
C VAL A 134 -6.10 5.63 -0.20
N VAL A 135 -6.33 4.32 -0.38
CA VAL A 135 -5.78 3.54 -1.50
C VAL A 135 -6.24 4.10 -2.84
N LYS A 136 -7.53 4.41 -2.97
CA LYS A 136 -8.10 5.03 -4.17
C LYS A 136 -7.43 6.37 -4.45
N TRP A 137 -7.26 7.20 -3.43
CA TRP A 137 -6.66 8.51 -3.61
C TRP A 137 -5.19 8.44 -4.03
N VAL A 138 -4.42 7.52 -3.43
CA VAL A 138 -3.06 7.21 -3.88
C VAL A 138 -3.09 6.80 -5.36
N ALA A 139 -3.94 5.86 -5.74
CA ALA A 139 -4.04 5.36 -7.12
C ALA A 139 -4.43 6.44 -8.14
N GLU A 140 -5.22 7.44 -7.75
CA GLU A 140 -5.59 8.59 -8.60
C GLU A 140 -4.47 9.63 -8.74
N SER A 141 -3.45 9.56 -7.89
CA SER A 141 -2.28 10.45 -7.94
C SER A 141 -1.08 9.87 -8.71
N LEU A 142 -1.18 8.61 -9.16
CA LEU A 142 -0.11 7.91 -9.87
C LEU A 142 -0.03 8.36 -11.33
#